data_AF-Q5PSQ7-F1
#
_entry.id   AF-Q5PSQ7-F1
#
_cell.length_a   1.000
_cell.length_b   1.000
_cell.length_c   1.000
_cell.angle_alpha   90.00
_cell.angle_beta   90.00
_cell.angle_gamma   90.00
#
_symmetry.space_group_name_H-M   'P 1'
#
loop_
_entity.id
_entity.type
_entity.pdbx_description
1 polymer ?
#
loop_
_entity_poly.entity_id
_entity_poly.type
_entity_poly.pdbx_seq_one_letter_code
_entity_poly.pdbx_strand_id
1 'polypeptide(L)'
;NNCIVDIPSYRCKPKDIIALKGLLTPSGTLKSIGTESSKRNGIPDHLTLFPTEGDETKGSVNGIVNRESIQLNINELLVVEYYSRKA
;
A
#
# COMPACT_ATOMS: atom_id res chain seq x y z
N ASN A 1 4.21 11.64 -6.33
CA ASN A 1 4.10 13.13 -6.21
C ASN A 1 5.46 13.85 -6.14
N ASN A 2 6.50 13.43 -6.88
CA ASN A 2 7.86 14.02 -6.93
C ASN A 2 8.58 14.41 -5.60
N CYS A 3 7.99 14.13 -4.44
CA CYS A 3 8.60 14.29 -3.13
C CYS A 3 9.15 12.94 -2.65
N ILE A 4 10.33 12.99 -2.03
CA ILE A 4 10.90 11.84 -1.32
C ILE A 4 10.22 11.77 0.05
N VAL A 5 9.73 10.61 0.41
CA VAL A 5 9.12 10.33 1.72
C VAL A 5 9.87 9.19 2.36
N ASP A 6 10.38 9.42 3.56
CA ASP A 6 11.13 8.46 4.39
C ASP A 6 10.40 8.13 5.72
N ILE A 7 9.17 8.61 5.89
CA ILE A 7 8.33 8.42 7.08
C ILE A 7 7.36 7.24 6.86
N PRO A 8 7.47 6.14 7.62
CA PRO A 8 6.59 4.96 7.46
C PRO A 8 5.11 5.24 7.78
N SER A 9 4.84 6.22 8.65
CA SER A 9 3.47 6.64 9.02
C SER A 9 2.85 7.64 8.04
N TYR A 10 3.49 7.89 6.89
CA TYR A 10 2.92 8.77 5.87
C TYR A 10 1.55 8.26 5.42
N ARG A 11 0.53 9.11 5.56
CA ARG A 11 -0.84 8.78 5.19
C ARG A 11 -1.06 9.08 3.71
N CYS A 12 -1.02 8.04 2.89
CA CYS A 12 -1.36 8.13 1.47
C CYS A 12 -2.77 8.68 1.26
N LYS A 13 -2.93 9.48 0.21
CA LYS A 13 -4.21 10.04 -0.21
C LYS A 13 -4.65 9.40 -1.54
N PRO A 14 -5.97 9.36 -1.83
CA PRO A 14 -6.42 8.99 -3.16
C PRO A 14 -5.75 9.85 -4.22
N LYS A 15 -5.37 9.23 -5.33
CA LYS A 15 -4.57 9.77 -6.45
C LYS A 15 -3.07 9.91 -6.17
N ASP A 16 -2.58 9.49 -5.01
CA ASP A 16 -1.14 9.43 -4.77
C ASP A 16 -0.49 8.38 -5.68
N ILE A 17 0.58 8.79 -6.37
CA ILE A 17 1.43 7.90 -7.16
C ILE A 17 2.67 7.56 -6.34
N ILE A 18 2.85 6.27 -6.08
CA ILE A 18 3.95 5.68 -5.34
C ILE A 18 4.96 5.13 -6.35
N ALA A 19 6.22 5.52 -6.21
CA ALA A 19 7.31 5.07 -7.06
C ALA A 19 8.57 4.85 -6.22
N LEU A 20 9.39 3.89 -6.63
CA LEU A 20 10.69 3.68 -6.03
C LEU A 20 11.68 4.75 -6.51
N LYS A 21 12.55 5.22 -5.60
CA LYS A 21 13.64 6.14 -5.95
C LYS A 21 14.69 5.38 -6.77
N GLY A 22 14.88 5.77 -8.03
CA GLY A 22 15.64 5.04 -9.05
C GLY A 22 17.17 4.91 -8.86
N LEU A 23 17.73 5.08 -7.66
CA LEU A 23 19.20 5.06 -7.48
C LEU A 23 19.73 4.15 -6.36
N LEU A 24 18.92 3.69 -5.39
CA LEU A 24 19.50 3.17 -4.12
C LEU A 24 19.00 1.80 -3.66
N THR A 25 18.05 1.17 -4.35
CA THR A 25 17.61 -0.18 -4.00
C THR A 25 18.04 -1.16 -5.09
N PRO A 26 18.59 -2.35 -4.78
CA PRO A 26 18.76 -3.39 -5.77
C PRO A 26 17.39 -3.72 -6.36
N SER A 27 17.13 -3.11 -7.52
CA SER A 27 15.85 -3.08 -8.24
C SER A 27 15.25 -4.47 -8.37
N GLY A 28 16.09 -5.51 -8.51
CA GLY A 28 15.66 -6.90 -8.62
C GLY A 28 14.95 -7.50 -7.40
N THR A 29 15.34 -7.16 -6.17
CA THR A 29 14.80 -7.81 -4.96
C THR A 29 13.44 -7.24 -4.55
N LEU A 30 13.26 -5.92 -4.65
CA LEU A 30 11.96 -5.30 -4.34
C LEU A 30 10.94 -5.57 -5.45
N LYS A 31 11.38 -5.59 -6.72
CA LYS A 31 10.53 -6.00 -7.84
C LYS A 31 10.02 -7.41 -7.66
N SER A 32 10.89 -8.37 -7.32
CA SER A 32 10.47 -9.77 -7.13
C SER A 32 9.48 -9.91 -5.97
N ILE A 33 9.73 -9.27 -4.82
CA ILE A 33 8.81 -9.31 -3.67
C ILE A 33 7.45 -8.71 -4.02
N GLY A 34 7.43 -7.56 -4.71
CA GLY A 34 6.18 -6.91 -5.14
C GLY A 34 5.39 -7.78 -6.12
N THR A 35 6.05 -8.36 -7.12
CA THR A 35 5.39 -9.20 -8.13
C THR A 35 4.94 -10.56 -7.59
N GLU A 36 5.71 -11.18 -6.69
CA GLU A 36 5.33 -12.48 -6.10
C GLU A 36 4.20 -12.31 -5.07
N SER A 37 4.20 -11.22 -4.30
CA SER A 37 3.11 -10.92 -3.37
C SER A 37 1.81 -10.54 -4.10
N SER A 38 1.87 -9.77 -5.19
CA SER A 38 0.69 -9.43 -6.00
C SER A 38 0.09 -10.65 -6.70
N LYS A 39 0.92 -11.61 -7.15
CA LYS A 39 0.44 -12.87 -7.75
C LYS A 39 -0.30 -13.75 -6.74
N ARG A 40 0.09 -13.72 -5.47
CA ARG A 40 -0.46 -14.61 -4.43
C ARG A 40 -1.83 -14.17 -3.92
N ASN A 41 -2.00 -12.86 -3.69
CA ASN A 41 -3.17 -12.35 -2.96
C ASN A 41 -4.08 -11.46 -3.82
N GLY A 42 -3.72 -11.21 -5.09
CA GLY A 42 -4.38 -10.22 -5.92
C GLY A 42 -4.13 -8.79 -5.45
N ILE A 43 -4.28 -7.83 -6.35
CA ILE A 43 -4.21 -6.41 -5.99
C ILE A 43 -5.63 -5.97 -5.59
N PRO A 44 -5.83 -5.38 -4.40
CA PRO A 44 -7.15 -4.93 -3.99
C PRO A 44 -7.59 -3.70 -4.80
N ASP A 45 -8.89 -3.52 -4.97
CA ASP A 45 -9.49 -2.52 -5.89
C ASP A 45 -9.08 -1.06 -5.62
N HIS A 46 -8.74 -0.73 -4.38
CA HIS A 46 -8.30 0.60 -3.98
C HIS A 46 -6.83 0.90 -4.36
N LEU A 47 -6.11 -0.07 -4.94
CA LEU A 47 -4.74 0.06 -5.43
C LEU A 47 -4.66 -0.31 -6.92
N THR A 48 -3.75 0.34 -7.63
CA THR A 48 -3.37 -0.08 -8.98
C THR A 48 -1.86 -0.20 -9.06
N LEU A 49 -1.38 -1.32 -9.56
CA LEU A 49 0.01 -1.50 -9.94
C LEU A 49 0.11 -1.25 -11.45
N PHE A 50 0.95 -0.31 -11.85
CA PHE A 50 1.22 -0.09 -13.26
C PHE A 50 2.20 -1.15 -13.77
N PRO A 51 2.10 -1.56 -15.05
CA PRO A 51 3.11 -2.40 -15.67
C PRO A 51 4.50 -1.78 -15.49
N THR A 52 5.50 -2.61 -15.21
CA THR A 52 6.88 -2.15 -15.07
C THR A 52 7.40 -1.71 -16.44
N GLU A 53 7.56 -0.40 -16.64
CA GLU A 53 8.23 0.16 -17.81
C GLU A 53 9.71 0.34 -17.47
N GLY A 54 10.56 -0.57 -17.98
CA GLY A 54 12.00 -0.55 -17.73
C GLY A 54 12.36 -0.78 -16.25
N ASP A 55 13.03 0.20 -15.64
CA ASP A 55 13.47 0.10 -14.24
C ASP A 55 12.48 0.66 -13.20
N GLU A 56 11.39 1.25 -13.66
CA GLU A 56 10.46 1.97 -12.80
C GLU A 56 9.23 1.10 -12.49
N THR A 57 9.07 0.73 -11.21
CA THR A 57 7.81 0.22 -10.68
C THR A 57 7.01 1.35 -10.08
N LYS A 58 5.80 1.56 -10.61
CA LYS A 58 4.88 2.60 -10.14
C LYS A 58 3.55 1.96 -9.74
N GLY A 59 2.88 2.56 -8.77
CA GLY A 59 1.50 2.25 -8.43
C GLY A 59 0.74 3.50 -8.01
N SER A 60 -0.58 3.40 -7.98
CA SER A 60 -1.46 4.46 -7.51
C SER A 60 -2.41 3.98 -6.42
N VAL A 61 -2.74 4.90 -5.52
CA VAL A 61 -3.83 4.75 -4.55
C VAL A 61 -5.09 5.31 -5.18
N ASN A 62 -6.09 4.48 -5.44
CA ASN A 62 -7.30 4.90 -6.15
C ASN A 62 -8.34 5.51 -5.21
N GLY A 63 -8.37 5.09 -3.95
CA GLY A 63 -9.42 5.47 -3.03
C GLY A 63 -9.12 5.12 -1.57
N ILE A 64 -10.10 5.39 -0.72
CA ILE A 64 -10.08 4.94 0.68
C ILE A 64 -10.42 3.45 0.71
N VAL A 65 -9.78 2.72 1.62
CA VAL A 65 -9.95 1.28 1.79
C VAL A 65 -11.35 0.96 2.32
N ASN A 66 -12.04 0.02 1.66
CA ASN A 66 -13.31 -0.53 2.13
C ASN A 66 -13.07 -1.70 3.09
N ARG A 67 -14.01 -1.96 4.01
CA ARG A 67 -13.87 -2.99 5.05
C ARG A 67 -13.63 -4.39 4.46
N GLU A 68 -14.24 -4.68 3.33
CA GLU A 68 -14.17 -5.97 2.62
C GLU A 68 -12.80 -6.18 1.97
N SER A 69 -12.10 -5.09 1.65
CA SER A 69 -10.77 -5.15 1.03
C SER A 69 -9.63 -5.33 2.05
N ILE A 70 -9.94 -5.28 3.36
CA ILE A 70 -8.97 -5.48 4.44
C ILE A 70 -8.92 -6.97 4.80
N GLN A 71 -7.76 -7.60 4.59
CA GLN A 71 -7.50 -9.00 4.92
C GLN A 71 -7.08 -9.20 6.38
N LEU A 72 -7.68 -8.45 7.32
CA LEU A 72 -7.41 -8.54 8.74
C LEU A 72 -8.60 -9.20 9.45
N ASN A 73 -8.34 -10.33 10.11
CA ASN A 73 -9.35 -11.02 10.92
C ASN A 73 -9.48 -10.35 12.29
N ILE A 74 -10.22 -9.24 12.33
CA ILE A 74 -10.49 -8.48 13.55
C ILE A 74 -11.97 -8.08 13.61
N ASN A 75 -12.51 -8.00 14.82
CA ASN A 75 -13.80 -7.38 15.09
C ASN A 75 -13.55 -5.96 15.64
N GLU A 76 -13.73 -4.95 14.80
CA GLU A 76 -13.51 -3.55 15.15
C GLU A 76 -14.43 -3.06 16.28
N LEU A 77 -15.61 -3.67 16.48
CA LEU A 77 -16.54 -3.25 17.54
C LEU A 77 -15.96 -3.49 18.94
N LEU A 78 -15.16 -4.55 19.12
CA LEU A 78 -14.48 -4.81 20.40
C LEU A 78 -13.41 -3.74 20.70
N VAL A 79 -12.75 -3.24 19.65
CA VAL A 79 -11.78 -2.14 19.78
C VAL A 79 -12.49 -0.86 20.20
N VAL A 80 -13.61 -0.54 19.55
CA VAL A 80 -14.45 0.63 19.89
C VAL A 80 -14.96 0.54 21.33
N GLU A 81 -15.51 -0.61 21.73
CA GLU A 81 -16.00 -0.84 23.10
C GLU A 81 -14.89 -0.63 24.13
N TYR A 82 -13.73 -1.27 23.92
CA TYR A 82 -12.60 -1.17 24.84
C TYR A 82 -12.17 0.28 25.09
N TYR A 83 -11.99 1.06 24.01
CA TYR A 83 -11.58 2.46 24.13
C TYR A 83 -12.68 3.39 24.67
N SER A 84 -13.96 3.02 24.51
CA SER A 84 -15.07 3.79 25.08
C SER A 84 -15.14 3.69 26.60
N ARG A 85 -14.68 2.56 27.18
CA ARG A 85 -14.63 2.32 28.63
C ARG A 85 -13.34 2.82 29.30
N LYS A 86 -12.34 3.20 28.51
CA LYS A 86 -11.04 3.70 28.97
C LYS A 86 -11.05 5.20 29.28
N ALA A 87 -12.16 5.88 29.00
CA ALA A 87 -12.40 7.29 29.34
C ALA A 87 -12.52 7.50 30.85
#